data_AF-A0A957SGY1-F1
#
_entry.id   AF-A0A957SGY1-F1
#
_cell.length_a   1.000
_cell.length_b   1.000
_cell.length_c   1.000
_cell.angle_alpha   90.00
_cell.angle_beta   90.00
_cell.angle_gamma   90.00
#
_symmetry.space_group_name_H-M   'P 1'
#
loop_
_entity.id
_entity.type
_entity.pdbx_description
1 polymer ?
#
loop_
_entity_poly.entity_id
_entity_poly.type
_entity_poly.pdbx_seq_one_letter_code
_entity_poly.pdbx_strand_id
1 'polypeptide(L)'
;TLIDSGAGIANHVYVDDVVQLLLLAAVRPEAVGQAFIASHGTGVTWRDFFQHYADLLGVELRNLSLETIAQQRKRMAQLRRPHNMGLSFAASPHAQSIVREMPVLGGLVQAAHRRIPGNIKESLLAHAVAMREIKLNPPALPRQWMIDLFCAKGLCQIDKAQRLLGYRPQFDLADGMQRTQFWLRDVGLV
;
A
#
# COMPACT_ATOMS: atom_id res chain seq x y z
N THR A 1 1.61 -2.91 -8.42
CA THR A 1 1.60 -4.06 -7.51
C THR A 1 0.22 -4.16 -6.90
N LEU A 2 -0.40 -5.33 -6.97
CA LEU A 2 -1.66 -5.65 -6.29
C LEU A 2 -1.38 -6.12 -4.87
N ILE A 3 -2.26 -5.78 -3.93
CA ILE A 3 -2.28 -6.36 -2.59
C ILE A 3 -3.19 -7.58 -2.62
N ASP A 4 -2.69 -8.71 -2.13
CA ASP A 4 -3.43 -9.97 -2.00
C ASP A 4 -4.17 -10.37 -3.28
N SER A 5 -3.43 -10.43 -4.37
CA SER A 5 -3.91 -10.76 -5.71
C SER A 5 -4.97 -9.81 -6.26
N GLY A 6 -5.20 -8.64 -5.63
CA GLY A 6 -6.20 -7.67 -6.05
C GLY A 6 -7.63 -8.15 -5.87
N ALA A 7 -7.86 -9.09 -4.94
CA ALA A 7 -9.16 -9.74 -4.80
C ALA A 7 -10.25 -8.83 -4.19
N GLY A 8 -9.88 -7.72 -3.53
CA GLY A 8 -10.87 -6.78 -2.98
C GLY A 8 -11.74 -6.14 -4.06
N ILE A 9 -12.89 -5.62 -3.66
CA ILE A 9 -13.87 -5.00 -4.55
C ILE A 9 -13.51 -3.54 -4.78
N ALA A 10 -13.38 -3.18 -6.06
CA ALA A 10 -13.22 -1.82 -6.53
C ALA A 10 -14.59 -1.22 -6.85
N ASN A 11 -15.11 -0.41 -5.92
CA ASN A 11 -16.34 0.37 -6.11
C ASN A 11 -16.10 1.54 -7.07
N HIS A 12 -15.92 1.20 -8.34
CA HIS A 12 -15.64 2.14 -9.42
C HIS A 12 -16.92 2.85 -9.88
N VAL A 13 -16.73 4.02 -10.47
CA VAL A 13 -17.77 4.81 -11.13
C VAL A 13 -17.11 5.62 -12.23
N TYR A 14 -17.76 5.70 -13.39
CA TYR A 14 -17.30 6.59 -14.45
C TYR A 14 -17.74 8.03 -14.15
N VAL A 15 -16.94 9.02 -14.58
CA VAL A 15 -17.18 10.42 -14.22
C VAL A 15 -18.53 10.94 -14.71
N ASP A 16 -18.99 10.52 -15.89
CA ASP A 16 -20.29 10.94 -16.42
C ASP A 16 -21.45 10.38 -15.59
N ASP A 17 -21.30 9.21 -14.96
CA ASP A 17 -22.30 8.66 -14.03
C ASP A 17 -22.33 9.45 -12.71
N VAL A 18 -21.17 9.93 -12.24
CA VAL A 18 -21.13 10.88 -11.10
C VAL A 18 -21.89 12.15 -11.46
N VAL A 19 -21.66 12.70 -12.65
CA VAL A 19 -22.37 13.89 -13.14
C VAL A 19 -23.88 13.62 -13.25
N GLN A 20 -24.30 12.47 -13.78
CA GLN A 20 -25.70 12.06 -13.81
C GLN A 20 -26.32 12.10 -12.42
N LEU A 21 -25.67 11.51 -11.41
CA LEU A 21 -26.17 11.51 -10.04
C LEU A 21 -26.30 12.94 -9.47
N LEU A 22 -25.31 13.80 -9.72
CA LEU A 22 -25.34 15.19 -9.27
C LEU A 22 -26.49 15.98 -9.93
N LEU A 23 -26.69 15.82 -11.24
CA LEU A 23 -27.79 16.46 -11.97
C LEU A 23 -29.15 15.99 -11.46
N LEU A 24 -29.31 14.68 -11.21
CA LEU A 24 -30.54 14.14 -10.63
C LEU A 24 -30.78 14.68 -9.22
N ALA A 25 -29.75 14.72 -8.37
CA ALA A 25 -29.85 15.28 -7.02
C ALA A 25 -30.22 16.77 -7.02
N ALA A 26 -29.80 17.53 -8.04
CA ALA A 26 -30.10 18.95 -8.15
C ALA A 26 -31.58 19.25 -8.48
N VAL A 27 -32.29 18.31 -9.13
CA VAL A 27 -33.66 18.54 -9.65
C VAL A 27 -34.74 17.71 -8.96
N ARG A 28 -34.37 16.80 -8.06
CA ARG A 28 -35.30 15.93 -7.32
C ARG A 28 -35.52 16.48 -5.92
N PRO A 29 -36.74 16.94 -5.56
CA PRO A 29 -37.05 17.38 -4.20
C PRO A 29 -36.72 16.33 -3.13
N GLU A 30 -36.81 15.05 -3.47
CA GLU A 30 -36.48 13.90 -2.62
C GLU A 30 -35.00 13.86 -2.21
N ALA A 31 -34.12 14.59 -2.92
CA ALA A 31 -32.70 14.66 -2.62
C ALA A 31 -32.37 15.56 -1.41
N VAL A 32 -33.27 16.46 -1.03
CA VAL A 32 -33.01 17.43 0.05
C VAL A 32 -32.74 16.69 1.38
N GLY A 33 -31.60 17.00 1.99
CA GLY A 33 -31.16 16.37 3.25
C GLY A 33 -30.66 14.93 3.11
N GLN A 34 -30.49 14.42 1.89
CA GLN A 34 -30.03 13.05 1.64
C GLN A 34 -28.54 12.99 1.27
N ALA A 35 -27.87 11.93 1.72
CA ALA A 35 -26.58 11.49 1.19
C ALA A 35 -26.78 10.30 0.24
N PHE A 36 -26.02 10.27 -0.86
CA PHE A 36 -26.04 9.22 -1.88
C PHE A 36 -24.62 8.76 -2.20
N ILE A 37 -24.50 7.52 -2.70
CA ILE A 37 -23.23 6.95 -3.17
C ILE A 37 -23.31 6.83 -4.70
N ALA A 38 -22.29 7.36 -5.38
CA ALA A 38 -22.09 7.14 -6.81
C ALA A 38 -21.16 5.94 -7.00
N SER A 39 -21.71 4.87 -7.57
CA SER A 39 -21.01 3.63 -7.93
C SER A 39 -21.72 3.02 -9.14
N HIS A 40 -21.04 2.18 -9.91
CA HIS A 40 -21.70 1.31 -10.89
C HIS A 40 -22.54 0.22 -10.19
N GLY A 41 -22.15 -0.18 -8.97
CA GLY A 41 -22.88 -1.18 -8.18
C GLY A 41 -22.60 -2.64 -8.54
N THR A 42 -21.62 -2.92 -9.41
CA THR A 42 -21.13 -4.28 -9.70
C THR A 42 -19.83 -4.58 -8.95
N GLY A 43 -19.66 -5.84 -8.57
CA GLY A 43 -18.52 -6.34 -7.80
C GLY A 43 -17.26 -6.57 -8.65
N VAL A 44 -16.73 -5.51 -9.25
CA VAL A 44 -15.44 -5.54 -9.96
C VAL A 44 -14.29 -5.67 -8.95
N THR A 45 -13.28 -6.48 -9.25
CA THR A 45 -12.11 -6.60 -8.37
C THR A 45 -11.06 -5.53 -8.67
N TRP A 46 -10.20 -5.20 -7.70
CA TRP A 46 -9.04 -4.34 -7.94
C TRP A 46 -8.10 -4.92 -9.00
N ARG A 47 -8.02 -6.25 -9.13
CA ARG A 47 -7.29 -6.90 -10.21
C ARG A 47 -7.88 -6.50 -11.56
N ASP A 48 -9.19 -6.71 -11.76
CA ASP A 48 -9.84 -6.42 -13.04
C ASP A 48 -9.69 -4.93 -13.40
N PHE A 49 -9.90 -4.04 -12.42
CA PHE A 49 -9.73 -2.61 -12.59
C PHE A 49 -8.32 -2.23 -13.05
N PHE A 50 -7.27 -2.70 -12.35
CA PHE A 50 -5.90 -2.36 -12.71
C PHE A 50 -5.37 -3.10 -13.94
N GLN A 51 -5.95 -4.25 -14.31
CA GLN A 51 -5.54 -5.00 -15.48
C GLN A 51 -5.69 -4.17 -16.75
N HIS A 52 -6.76 -3.40 -16.89
CA HIS A 52 -6.95 -2.50 -18.03
C HIS A 52 -5.81 -1.47 -18.22
N TYR A 53 -5.24 -0.96 -17.13
CA TYR A 53 -4.08 -0.05 -17.20
C TYR A 53 -2.79 -0.81 -17.48
N ALA A 54 -2.64 -2.00 -16.91
CA ALA A 54 -1.48 -2.85 -17.14
C ALA A 54 -1.37 -3.24 -18.63
N ASP A 55 -2.49 -3.63 -19.23
CA ASP A 55 -2.58 -3.97 -20.65
C ASP A 55 -2.28 -2.76 -21.54
N LEU A 56 -2.82 -1.58 -21.20
CA LEU A 56 -2.56 -0.34 -21.92
C LEU A 56 -1.07 0.04 -21.93
N LEU A 57 -0.39 -0.19 -20.80
CA LEU A 57 1.02 0.15 -20.62
C LEU A 57 1.98 -0.99 -21.01
N GLY A 58 1.47 -2.18 -21.35
CA GLY A 58 2.28 -3.36 -21.64
C GLY A 58 3.11 -3.84 -20.43
N VAL A 59 2.60 -3.69 -19.22
CA VAL A 59 3.30 -4.07 -17.98
C VAL A 59 2.59 -5.19 -17.23
N GLU A 60 3.34 -6.00 -16.49
CA GLU A 60 2.77 -7.05 -15.65
C GLU A 60 2.42 -6.58 -14.24
N LEU A 61 1.25 -6.99 -13.75
CA LEU A 61 0.83 -6.74 -12.38
C LEU A 61 1.53 -7.70 -11.40
N ARG A 62 2.51 -7.15 -10.67
CA ARG A 62 3.12 -7.85 -9.53
C ARG A 62 2.13 -8.03 -8.39
N ASN A 63 2.22 -9.15 -7.67
CA ASN A 63 1.42 -9.42 -6.47
C ASN A 63 2.25 -9.28 -5.19
N LEU A 64 1.68 -8.67 -4.16
CA LEU A 64 2.20 -8.64 -2.80
C LEU A 64 1.16 -9.28 -1.86
N SER A 65 1.40 -10.53 -1.46
CA SER A 65 0.48 -11.27 -0.59
C SER A 65 0.49 -10.74 0.84
N LEU A 66 -0.62 -10.95 1.56
CA LEU A 66 -0.70 -10.61 2.99
C LEU A 66 0.34 -11.36 3.82
N GLU A 67 0.65 -12.59 3.43
CA GLU A 67 1.70 -13.38 4.08
C GLU A 67 3.07 -12.73 3.92
N THR A 68 3.44 -12.33 2.70
CA THR A 68 4.71 -11.62 2.46
C THR A 68 4.78 -10.31 3.24
N ILE A 69 3.68 -9.55 3.30
CA ILE A 69 3.60 -8.32 4.11
C ILE A 69 3.82 -8.62 5.59
N ALA A 70 3.16 -9.64 6.14
CA ALA A 70 3.28 -10.04 7.53
C ALA A 70 4.70 -10.49 7.87
N GLN A 71 5.32 -11.30 7.01
CA GLN A 71 6.71 -11.75 7.14
C GLN A 71 7.68 -10.56 7.15
N GLN A 72 7.54 -9.61 6.22
CA GLN A 72 8.39 -8.43 6.16
C GLN A 72 8.20 -7.52 7.39
N ARG A 73 6.97 -7.31 7.86
CA ARG A 73 6.70 -6.55 9.09
C ARG A 73 7.30 -7.22 10.33
N LYS A 74 7.18 -8.55 10.45
CA LYS A 74 7.79 -9.34 11.54
C LYS A 74 9.31 -9.23 11.51
N ARG A 75 9.92 -9.37 10.32
CA ARG A 75 11.37 -9.20 10.12
C ARG A 75 11.82 -7.80 10.54
N MET A 76 11.14 -6.74 10.10
CA MET A 76 11.45 -5.37 10.52
C MET A 76 11.28 -5.15 12.02
N ALA A 77 10.24 -5.71 12.64
CA ALA A 77 10.04 -5.63 14.08
C ALA A 77 11.18 -6.32 14.84
N GLN A 78 11.65 -7.48 14.38
CA GLN A 78 12.80 -8.19 14.95
C GLN A 78 14.10 -7.39 14.82
N LEU A 79 14.32 -6.75 13.66
CA LEU A 79 15.47 -5.88 13.42
C LEU A 79 15.46 -4.63 14.33
N ARG A 80 14.28 -4.08 14.64
CA ARG A 80 14.13 -2.90 15.51
C ARG A 80 14.15 -3.22 17.02
N ARG A 81 14.27 -4.49 17.44
CA ARG A 81 14.24 -4.84 18.87
C ARG A 81 15.46 -4.28 19.61
N PRO A 82 15.26 -3.58 20.75
CA PRO A 82 16.33 -2.85 21.45
C PRO A 82 17.46 -3.74 21.97
N HIS A 83 17.21 -5.01 22.28
CA HIS A 83 18.26 -5.91 22.80
C HIS A 83 19.39 -6.18 21.79
N ASN A 84 19.13 -6.06 20.48
CA ASN A 84 20.15 -6.24 19.45
C ASN A 84 20.84 -4.93 19.06
N MET A 85 20.30 -3.78 19.46
CA MET A 85 20.86 -2.48 19.09
C MET A 85 22.25 -2.27 19.70
N GLY A 86 22.40 -2.49 21.02
CA GLY A 86 23.68 -2.34 21.72
C GLY A 86 24.80 -3.25 21.20
N LEU A 87 24.46 -4.47 20.77
CA LEU A 87 25.41 -5.41 20.17
C LEU A 87 25.75 -5.06 18.71
N SER A 88 24.79 -4.53 17.95
CA SER A 88 24.99 -4.12 16.55
C SER A 88 25.85 -2.86 16.43
N PHE A 89 25.74 -1.94 17.40
CA PHE A 89 26.63 -0.79 17.51
C PHE A 89 28.08 -1.21 17.74
N ALA A 90 28.33 -2.25 18.56
CA ALA A 90 29.66 -2.77 18.87
C ALA A 90 30.39 -3.38 17.64
N ALA A 91 29.63 -3.87 16.64
CA ALA A 91 30.17 -4.49 15.43
C ALA A 91 30.26 -3.51 14.24
N SER A 92 29.77 -2.28 14.37
CA SER A 92 29.81 -1.29 13.29
C SER A 92 31.20 -0.64 13.15
N PRO A 93 31.66 -0.26 11.95
CA PRO A 93 32.89 0.54 11.77
C PRO A 93 32.87 1.89 12.51
N HIS A 94 31.68 2.36 12.93
CA HIS A 94 31.48 3.55 13.76
C HIS A 94 31.44 3.26 15.27
N ALA A 95 31.65 2.03 15.72
CA ALA A 95 31.76 1.72 17.15
C ALA A 95 32.87 2.56 17.82
N GLN A 96 33.96 2.82 17.09
CA GLN A 96 35.10 3.60 17.56
C GLN A 96 34.76 5.09 17.76
N SER A 97 33.81 5.66 17.01
CA SER A 97 33.40 7.07 17.19
C SER A 97 32.50 7.24 18.42
N ILE A 98 31.61 6.28 18.70
CA ILE A 98 30.77 6.29 19.91
C ILE A 98 31.60 6.10 21.20
N VAL A 99 32.65 5.27 21.15
CA VAL A 99 33.61 5.13 22.28
C VAL A 99 34.30 6.47 22.61
N ARG A 100 34.51 7.34 21.62
CA ARG A 100 35.07 8.69 21.84
C ARG A 100 34.06 9.66 22.44
N GLU A 101 32.81 9.61 22.01
CA GLU A 101 31.79 10.61 22.38
C GLU A 101 31.06 10.27 23.69
N MET A 102 30.99 9.00 24.09
CA MET A 102 30.33 8.57 25.33
C MET A 102 31.22 7.63 26.15
N PRO A 103 32.16 8.16 26.96
CA PRO A 103 33.22 7.38 27.63
C PRO A 103 32.71 6.25 28.53
N VAL A 104 31.58 6.48 29.22
CA VAL A 104 30.99 5.51 30.16
C VAL A 104 30.38 4.30 29.44
N LEU A 105 29.77 4.52 28.27
CA LEU A 105 29.23 3.45 27.43
C LEU A 105 30.32 2.74 26.62
N GLY A 106 31.39 3.46 26.24
CA GLY A 106 32.50 2.92 25.45
C GLY A 106 33.21 1.73 26.09
N GLY A 107 33.44 1.77 27.40
CA GLY A 107 34.08 0.66 28.13
C GLY A 107 33.25 -0.64 28.14
N LEU A 108 31.93 -0.52 28.28
CA LEU A 108 31.00 -1.66 28.24
C LEU A 108 30.91 -2.27 26.83
N VAL A 109 30.89 -1.42 25.80
CA VAL A 109 30.88 -1.85 24.38
C VAL A 109 32.17 -2.56 24.00
N GLN A 110 33.33 -2.06 24.44
CA GLN A 110 34.64 -2.62 24.11
C GLN A 110 34.93 -3.93 24.86
N ALA A 111 34.50 -4.04 26.12
CA ALA A 111 34.56 -5.27 26.89
C ALA A 111 33.62 -6.36 26.32
N ALA A 112 32.43 -5.97 25.85
CA ALA A 112 31.52 -6.86 25.15
C ALA A 112 32.16 -7.40 23.86
N HIS A 113 32.74 -6.54 23.02
CA HIS A 113 33.36 -6.96 21.74
C HIS A 113 34.46 -8.04 21.89
N ARG A 114 35.21 -8.05 23.01
CA ARG A 114 36.24 -9.06 23.29
C ARG A 114 35.70 -10.42 23.75
N ARG A 115 34.47 -10.47 24.29
CA ARG A 115 33.85 -11.69 24.83
C ARG A 115 32.80 -12.32 23.92
N ILE A 116 32.53 -11.73 22.75
CA ILE A 116 31.54 -12.24 21.80
C ILE A 116 32.14 -13.41 20.99
N PRO A 117 31.60 -14.64 21.11
CA PRO A 117 32.02 -15.78 20.30
C PRO A 117 31.74 -15.56 18.80
N GLY A 118 32.52 -16.22 17.92
CA GLY A 118 32.56 -15.92 16.48
C GLY A 118 31.21 -16.01 15.75
N ASN A 119 30.38 -16.98 16.11
CA ASN A 119 29.01 -17.15 15.59
C ASN A 119 28.08 -15.96 15.89
N ILE A 120 28.32 -15.25 17.00
CA ILE A 120 27.53 -14.06 17.35
C ILE A 120 28.04 -12.83 16.56
N LYS A 121 29.34 -12.74 16.25
CA LYS A 121 29.88 -11.67 15.39
C LYS A 121 29.28 -11.70 13.99
N GLU A 122 29.12 -12.89 13.41
CA GLU A 122 28.48 -13.06 12.08
C GLU A 122 27.02 -12.59 12.09
N SER A 123 26.26 -12.97 13.12
CA SER A 123 24.87 -12.54 13.30
C SER A 123 24.73 -11.01 13.45
N LEU A 124 25.66 -10.39 14.18
CA LEU A 124 25.71 -8.94 14.35
C LEU A 124 26.13 -8.19 13.08
N LEU A 125 27.09 -8.74 12.33
CA LEU A 125 27.49 -8.20 11.03
C LEU A 125 26.32 -8.28 10.05
N ALA A 126 25.64 -9.43 9.96
CA ALA A 126 24.46 -9.62 9.13
C ALA A 126 23.32 -8.66 9.53
N HIS A 127 23.13 -8.43 10.82
CA HIS A 127 22.16 -7.45 11.32
C HIS A 127 22.54 -6.01 10.93
N ALA A 128 23.81 -5.62 11.08
CA ALA A 128 24.29 -4.28 10.75
C ALA A 128 24.21 -3.98 9.24
N VAL A 129 24.56 -4.96 8.39
CA VAL A 129 24.39 -4.89 6.93
C VAL A 129 22.92 -4.76 6.58
N ALA A 130 22.04 -5.60 7.14
CA ALA A 130 20.60 -5.53 6.90
C ALA A 130 19.99 -4.18 7.35
N MET A 131 20.41 -3.63 8.49
CA MET A 131 19.97 -2.31 8.97
C MET A 131 20.45 -1.19 8.04
N ARG A 132 21.69 -1.27 7.54
CA ARG A 132 22.23 -0.31 6.57
C ARG A 132 21.46 -0.37 5.25
N GLU A 133 21.19 -1.57 4.73
CA GLU A 133 20.39 -1.76 3.53
C GLU A 133 18.97 -1.22 3.71
N ILE A 134 18.31 -1.49 4.83
CA ILE A 134 16.96 -0.96 5.12
C ILE A 134 16.97 0.57 5.23
N LYS A 135 18.03 1.16 5.79
CA LYS A 135 18.15 2.62 5.88
C LYS A 135 18.37 3.27 4.52
N LEU A 136 19.13 2.61 3.64
CA LEU A 136 19.40 3.06 2.28
C LEU A 136 18.21 2.83 1.33
N ASN A 137 17.50 1.71 1.50
CA ASN A 137 16.38 1.30 0.67
C ASN A 137 15.26 0.73 1.56
N PRO A 138 14.42 1.60 2.17
CA PRO A 138 13.34 1.13 3.03
C PRO A 138 12.36 0.29 2.22
N PRO A 139 11.96 -0.91 2.71
CA PRO A 139 10.97 -1.71 2.01
C PRO A 139 9.67 -0.92 1.90
N ALA A 140 9.18 -0.75 0.67
CA ALA A 140 7.93 -0.05 0.36
C ALA A 140 6.73 -0.91 0.79
N LEU A 141 6.54 -1.03 2.10
CA LEU A 141 5.43 -1.76 2.69
C LEU A 141 4.17 -0.88 2.73
N PRO A 142 3.01 -1.42 2.33
CA PRO A 142 1.79 -0.67 2.40
C PRO A 142 1.42 -0.37 3.86
N ARG A 143 0.97 0.87 4.10
CA ARG A 143 0.31 1.28 5.33
C ARG A 143 -0.95 0.44 5.54
N GLN A 144 -1.35 0.26 6.80
CA GLN A 144 -2.48 -0.61 7.15
C GLN A 144 -3.77 -0.25 6.40
N TRP A 145 -4.13 1.04 6.35
CA TRP A 145 -5.32 1.50 5.64
C TRP A 145 -5.35 1.13 4.14
N MET A 146 -4.20 1.05 3.48
CA MET A 146 -4.14 0.60 2.08
C MET A 146 -4.47 -0.88 1.98
N ILE A 147 -3.95 -1.70 2.89
CA ILE A 147 -4.29 -3.12 2.96
C ILE A 147 -5.80 -3.27 3.19
N ASP A 148 -6.34 -2.53 4.16
CA ASP A 148 -7.76 -2.59 4.49
C ASP A 148 -8.63 -2.18 3.28
N LEU A 149 -8.26 -1.12 2.57
CA LEU A 149 -8.94 -0.65 1.36
C LEU A 149 -8.88 -1.69 0.21
N PHE A 150 -7.69 -2.17 -0.13
CA PHE A 150 -7.48 -3.05 -1.28
C PHE A 150 -7.94 -4.49 -1.04
N CYS A 151 -8.10 -4.91 0.22
CA CYS A 151 -8.67 -6.20 0.59
C CYS A 151 -10.18 -6.13 0.89
N ALA A 152 -10.76 -4.94 1.01
CA ALA A 152 -12.18 -4.76 1.34
C ALA A 152 -13.08 -5.49 0.33
N LYS A 153 -14.14 -6.12 0.83
CA LYS A 153 -15.16 -6.82 0.03
C LYS A 153 -16.51 -6.10 0.02
N GLY A 154 -16.59 -4.95 0.68
CA GLY A 154 -17.82 -4.15 0.75
C GLY A 154 -18.19 -3.60 -0.62
N LEU A 155 -19.41 -3.88 -1.05
CA LEU A 155 -20.00 -3.32 -2.27
C LEU A 155 -20.84 -2.10 -1.91
N CYS A 156 -20.64 -1.01 -2.64
CA CYS A 156 -21.44 0.20 -2.53
C CYS A 156 -22.86 -0.06 -3.07
N GLN A 157 -23.83 -0.10 -2.16
CA GLN A 157 -25.24 -0.21 -2.51
C GLN A 157 -25.76 1.13 -3.05
N ILE A 158 -26.32 1.09 -4.25
CA ILE A 158 -26.86 2.27 -4.95
C ILE A 158 -28.39 2.30 -4.97
N ASP A 159 -29.06 1.36 -4.28
CA ASP A 159 -30.52 1.22 -4.25
C ASP A 159 -31.24 2.51 -3.84
N LYS A 160 -30.64 3.26 -2.91
CA LYS A 160 -31.18 4.54 -2.46
C LYS A 160 -31.19 5.58 -3.59
N ALA A 161 -30.10 5.69 -4.34
CA ALA A 161 -29.99 6.62 -5.45
C ALA A 161 -30.90 6.20 -6.62
N GLN A 162 -30.98 4.89 -6.90
CA GLN A 162 -31.90 4.35 -7.90
C GLN A 162 -33.36 4.66 -7.57
N ARG A 163 -33.78 4.39 -6.32
CA ARG A 163 -35.16 4.56 -5.88
C ARG A 163 -35.60 6.03 -5.78
N LEU A 164 -34.77 6.89 -5.19
CA LEU A 164 -35.15 8.28 -4.92
C LEU A 164 -34.86 9.23 -6.08
N LEU A 165 -33.77 8.99 -6.83
CA LEU A 165 -33.33 9.91 -7.87
C LEU A 165 -33.60 9.37 -9.29
N GLY A 166 -33.77 8.05 -9.44
CA GLY A 166 -33.77 7.40 -10.74
C GLY A 166 -32.35 7.23 -11.31
N TYR A 167 -31.31 7.29 -10.47
CA TYR A 167 -29.92 7.12 -10.87
C TYR A 167 -29.69 5.76 -11.52
N ARG A 168 -29.09 5.75 -12.72
CA ARG A 168 -28.78 4.55 -13.49
C ARG A 168 -27.40 4.72 -14.14
N PRO A 169 -26.34 4.12 -13.55
CA PRO A 169 -25.02 4.12 -14.16
C PRO A 169 -25.12 3.58 -15.59
N GLN A 170 -24.52 4.30 -16.54
CA GLN A 170 -24.56 3.96 -17.96
C GLN A 170 -23.26 3.32 -18.44
N PHE A 171 -22.17 3.46 -17.69
CA PHE A 171 -20.86 2.96 -18.09
C PHE A 171 -20.42 1.85 -17.16
N ASP A 172 -20.23 0.65 -17.71
CA ASP A 172 -19.52 -0.41 -17.01
C ASP A 172 -18.00 -0.16 -17.04
N LEU A 173 -17.24 -1.07 -16.42
CA LEU A 173 -15.79 -0.96 -16.37
C LEU A 173 -15.16 -0.96 -17.78
N ALA A 174 -15.63 -1.82 -18.68
CA ALA A 174 -15.06 -1.95 -20.01
C ALA A 174 -15.32 -0.69 -20.85
N ASP A 175 -16.56 -0.19 -20.85
CA ASP A 175 -16.96 1.04 -21.53
C ASP A 175 -16.17 2.25 -21.00
N GLY A 176 -16.11 2.38 -19.68
CA GLY A 176 -15.39 3.48 -19.02
C GLY A 176 -13.88 3.43 -19.30
N MET A 177 -13.28 2.23 -19.29
CA MET A 177 -11.86 2.06 -19.59
C MET A 177 -11.55 2.31 -21.07
N GLN A 178 -12.41 1.89 -22.01
CA GLN A 178 -12.22 2.19 -23.43
C GLN A 178 -12.17 3.70 -23.70
N ARG A 179 -13.07 4.45 -23.07
CA ARG A 179 -13.11 5.93 -23.16
C ARG A 179 -11.88 6.57 -22.51
N THR A 180 -11.48 6.07 -21.35
CA THR A 180 -10.27 6.52 -20.66
C THR A 180 -9.02 6.29 -21.52
N GLN A 181 -8.90 5.12 -22.15
CA GLN A 181 -7.80 4.79 -23.06
C GLN A 181 -7.77 5.70 -24.28
N PHE A 182 -8.94 5.99 -24.87
CA PHE A 182 -9.04 6.95 -25.98
C PHE A 182 -8.53 8.33 -25.55
N TRP A 183 -9.00 8.83 -24.41
CA TRP A 183 -8.57 10.13 -23.88
C TRP A 183 -7.06 10.17 -23.60
N LEU A 184 -6.50 9.13 -22.98
CA LEU A 184 -5.07 9.06 -22.67
C LEU A 184 -4.19 9.14 -23.94
N ARG A 185 -4.62 8.50 -25.03
CA ARG A 185 -3.92 8.57 -26.34
C ARG A 185 -4.04 9.95 -26.96
N ASP A 186 -5.23 10.55 -26.89
CA ASP A 186 -5.50 11.89 -27.45
C ASP A 186 -4.63 12.97 -26.79
N VAL A 187 -4.43 12.89 -25.47
CA VAL A 187 -3.55 13.82 -24.73
C VAL A 187 -2.06 13.44 -24.76
N GLY A 188 -1.68 12.35 -25.46
CA GLY A 188 -0.30 11.91 -25.61
C GLY A 188 0.36 11.37 -24.32
N LEU A 189 -0.43 10.80 -23.41
CA LEU A 189 0.08 10.18 -22.17
C LEU A 189 0.41 8.69 -22.33
N VAL A 190 -0.13 8.04 -23.38
CA VAL A 190 0.14 6.65 -23.78
C VAL A 190 0.15 6.51 -25.30
#